data_AF-A0A256ZLF1-F1
#
_entry.id   AF-A0A256ZLF1-F1
#
_cell.length_a   1.000
_cell.length_b   1.000
_cell.length_c   1.000
_cell.angle_alpha   90.00
_cell.angle_beta   90.00
_cell.angle_gamma   90.00
#
_symmetry.space_group_name_H-M   'P 1'
#
loop_
_entity.id
_entity.type
_entity.pdbx_description
1 polymer ?
#
loop_
_entity_poly.entity_id
_entity_poly.type
_entity_poly.pdbx_seq_one_letter_code
_entity_poly.pdbx_strand_id
1 'polypeptide(L)'
;MGILELVGLHDRWRLVECLNLIPSENVTSPAVRAILASDLGHRYSLRPDEAPDFEIPPGNFYCGTRYADEIEEEGVKLARKLFGCEHAFLQPLSGHVAAMIMLASLAGRGDKIMCIREEDGGYPGYSPEGIPSYLGLEVAYLPFDKGEWDLDYGACEEAIRLEKPKLVIIGASTILFPYDLKAIRDACDAIGALLAYGASHVLGLMAGGQFQPDVFRLGVDVVVGSTHKTFFGPQGGLILTDDDEVAERVRRNLKLKMLDNPHLNRLAALAKALEEMLQHGRAYASQVVKNAQALARALEEKGLPVLFGHKGYTRSHQILLDTGEIERSTGRPYHELALRLEEANIIVDKAGRLGTQELTRWGMREPEMGQVAELVSSVLLGLKKPDEVREAVVKFRKRFSTIYYC
;
A
#
# COMPACT_ATOMS: atom_id res chain seq x y z
N MET A 1 25.39 -15.17 -17.87
CA MET A 1 25.03 -14.50 -16.61
C MET A 1 24.19 -15.44 -15.77
N GLY A 2 24.64 -15.79 -14.57
CA GLY A 2 23.90 -16.70 -13.67
C GLY A 2 22.82 -15.96 -12.86
N ILE A 3 21.92 -16.70 -12.20
CA ILE A 3 20.84 -16.07 -11.41
C ILE A 3 21.37 -15.18 -10.26
N LEU A 4 22.46 -15.60 -9.61
CA LEU A 4 23.09 -14.81 -8.54
C LEU A 4 23.69 -13.50 -9.07
N GLU A 5 24.24 -13.53 -10.28
CA GLU A 5 24.79 -12.35 -10.94
C GLU A 5 23.67 -11.37 -11.33
N LEU A 6 22.56 -11.88 -11.88
CA LEU A 6 21.36 -11.09 -12.17
C LEU A 6 20.80 -10.40 -10.91
N VAL A 7 20.67 -11.13 -9.80
CA VAL A 7 20.21 -10.57 -8.52
C VAL A 7 21.17 -9.50 -8.02
N GLY A 8 22.48 -9.76 -8.07
CA GLY A 8 23.49 -8.77 -7.66
C GLY A 8 23.50 -7.50 -8.53
N LEU A 9 23.23 -7.61 -9.84
CA LEU A 9 23.08 -6.47 -10.72
C LEU A 9 21.80 -5.68 -10.42
N HIS A 10 20.68 -6.38 -10.20
CA HIS A 10 19.41 -5.75 -9.80
C HIS A 10 19.57 -4.96 -8.50
N ASP A 11 20.14 -5.58 -7.47
CA ASP A 11 20.36 -4.95 -6.16
C ASP A 11 21.25 -3.71 -6.28
N ARG A 12 22.34 -3.80 -7.05
CA ARG A 12 23.22 -2.65 -7.28
C ARG A 12 22.46 -1.50 -7.96
N TRP A 13 21.76 -1.82 -9.05
CA TRP A 13 21.04 -0.82 -9.84
C TRP A 13 19.99 -0.11 -8.97
N ARG A 14 19.10 -0.89 -8.35
CA ARG A 14 17.97 -0.38 -7.57
C ARG A 14 18.39 0.28 -6.27
N LEU A 15 19.35 -0.28 -5.53
CA LEU A 15 19.71 0.21 -4.19
C LEU A 15 20.78 1.31 -4.21
N VAL A 16 21.55 1.46 -5.29
CA VAL A 16 22.74 2.35 -5.29
C VAL A 16 22.73 3.34 -6.46
N GLU A 17 22.07 3.01 -7.56
CA GLU A 17 22.19 3.77 -8.81
C GLU A 17 20.89 4.49 -9.21
N CYS A 18 19.75 4.13 -8.63
CA CYS A 18 18.42 4.66 -9.01
C CYS A 18 17.78 5.60 -7.99
N LEU A 19 16.97 6.52 -8.50
CA LEU A 19 15.93 7.22 -7.75
C LEU A 19 14.60 6.48 -7.94
N ASN A 20 14.19 5.72 -6.94
CA ASN A 20 12.97 4.92 -6.97
C ASN A 20 11.78 5.76 -6.51
N LEU A 21 10.89 6.06 -7.45
CA LEU A 21 9.72 6.93 -7.29
C LEU A 21 8.40 6.20 -7.55
N ILE A 22 8.40 4.87 -7.70
CA ILE A 22 7.15 4.12 -7.86
C ILE A 22 6.38 4.16 -6.53
N PRO A 23 5.11 4.63 -6.49
CA PRO A 23 4.37 4.84 -5.25
C PRO A 23 3.94 3.55 -4.52
N SER A 24 4.13 2.38 -5.12
CA SER A 24 3.85 1.06 -4.52
C SER A 24 5.11 0.32 -4.07
N GLU A 25 6.29 0.90 -4.22
CA GLU A 25 7.56 0.26 -3.84
C GLU A 25 8.13 0.87 -2.57
N ASN A 26 8.98 0.12 -1.88
CA ASN A 26 9.75 0.63 -0.75
C ASN A 26 10.95 -0.27 -0.46
N VAL A 27 11.80 0.17 0.46
CA VAL A 27 12.97 -0.58 0.92
C VAL A 27 12.85 -0.96 2.40
N THR A 28 12.98 -2.25 2.66
CA THR A 28 13.01 -2.84 4.00
C THR A 28 14.37 -2.63 4.67
N SER A 29 14.40 -2.67 6.00
CA SER A 29 15.66 -2.60 6.74
C SER A 29 16.54 -3.83 6.45
N PRO A 30 17.86 -3.75 6.69
CA PRO A 30 18.74 -4.92 6.60
C PRO A 30 18.29 -6.06 7.53
N ALA A 31 17.74 -5.75 8.71
CA ALA A 31 17.22 -6.73 9.66
C ALA A 31 16.01 -7.49 9.08
N VAL A 32 15.02 -6.77 8.53
CA VAL A 32 13.86 -7.38 7.86
C VAL A 32 14.30 -8.30 6.71
N ARG A 33 15.28 -7.87 5.90
CA ARG A 33 15.83 -8.70 4.81
C ARG A 33 16.56 -9.95 5.31
N ALA A 34 17.35 -9.84 6.37
CA ALA A 34 18.05 -10.99 6.95
C ALA A 34 17.06 -12.02 7.51
N ILE A 35 15.97 -11.58 8.15
CA ILE A 35 14.93 -12.47 8.69
C ILE A 35 14.20 -13.20 7.56
N LEU A 36 13.91 -12.55 6.43
CA LEU A 36 13.30 -13.21 5.27
C LEU A 36 14.14 -14.39 4.75
N ALA A 37 15.46 -14.31 4.85
CA ALA A 37 16.38 -15.38 4.43
C ALA A 37 16.63 -16.45 5.51
N SER A 38 15.97 -16.37 6.66
CA SER A 38 16.20 -17.29 7.79
C SER A 38 15.56 -18.66 7.57
N ASP A 39 15.98 -19.62 8.41
CA ASP A 39 15.48 -21.01 8.44
C ASP A 39 13.95 -21.11 8.64
N LEU A 40 13.30 -20.08 9.21
CA LEU A 40 11.85 -20.03 9.39
C LEU A 40 11.09 -20.26 8.06
N GLY A 41 11.67 -19.90 6.92
CA GLY A 41 11.06 -20.10 5.60
C GLY A 41 10.90 -21.58 5.21
N HIS A 42 11.47 -22.51 5.97
CA HIS A 42 11.42 -23.95 5.73
C HIS A 42 10.57 -24.71 6.76
N ARG A 43 9.89 -24.00 7.67
CA ARG A 43 9.14 -24.59 8.79
C ARG A 43 7.64 -24.52 8.55
N TYR A 44 6.92 -25.45 9.17
CA TYR A 44 5.46 -25.52 9.14
C TYR A 44 4.87 -25.14 10.49
N SER A 45 3.67 -24.56 10.46
CA SER A 45 2.86 -24.24 11.64
C SER A 45 1.38 -24.33 11.31
N LEU A 46 0.60 -24.88 12.23
CA LEU A 46 -0.85 -24.88 12.19
C LEU A 46 -1.35 -24.83 13.64
N ARG A 47 -1.63 -23.61 14.10
CA ARG A 47 -2.07 -23.39 15.48
C ARG A 47 -3.55 -23.78 15.65
N PRO A 48 -3.99 -24.20 16.84
CA PRO A 48 -5.40 -24.53 17.08
C PRO A 48 -6.38 -23.37 16.83
N ASP A 49 -5.99 -22.14 17.20
CA ASP A 49 -6.82 -20.94 17.04
C ASP A 49 -6.92 -20.47 15.57
N GLU A 50 -6.11 -21.04 14.70
CA GLU A 50 -6.07 -20.71 13.29
C GLU A 50 -7.05 -21.53 12.46
N ALA A 51 -7.39 -22.76 12.86
CA ALA A 51 -8.29 -23.66 12.13
C ALA A 51 -9.46 -24.14 13.02
N PRO A 52 -10.40 -23.25 13.39
CA PRO A 52 -11.42 -23.53 14.40
C PRO A 52 -12.39 -24.67 14.04
N ASP A 53 -12.55 -24.96 12.75
CA ASP A 53 -13.41 -26.04 12.26
C ASP A 53 -12.72 -27.42 12.26
N PHE A 54 -11.45 -27.51 12.72
CA PHE A 54 -10.66 -28.73 12.74
C PHE A 54 -10.20 -29.08 14.16
N GLU A 55 -10.34 -30.34 14.55
CA GLU A 55 -9.86 -30.81 15.85
C GLU A 55 -8.33 -30.98 15.83
N ILE A 56 -7.62 -30.04 16.46
CA ILE A 56 -6.17 -30.07 16.62
C ILE A 56 -5.83 -30.53 18.05
N PRO A 57 -5.00 -31.57 18.24
CA PRO A 57 -4.54 -31.98 19.56
C PRO A 57 -3.88 -30.84 20.34
N PRO A 58 -3.76 -30.93 21.69
CA PRO A 58 -3.18 -29.85 22.49
C PRO A 58 -1.81 -29.38 21.98
N GLY A 59 -1.67 -28.08 21.78
CA GLY A 59 -0.48 -27.45 21.18
C GLY A 59 -0.63 -27.25 19.67
N ASN A 60 0.47 -26.90 19.02
CA ASN A 60 0.49 -26.78 17.56
C ASN A 60 0.42 -28.18 16.92
N PHE A 61 -0.25 -28.30 15.76
CA PHE A 61 -0.30 -29.56 15.02
C PHE A 61 1.11 -30.03 14.61
N TYR A 62 2.02 -29.09 14.31
CA TYR A 62 3.42 -29.37 14.03
C TYR A 62 4.29 -29.22 15.29
N CYS A 63 5.19 -30.17 15.52
CA CYS A 63 6.19 -30.06 16.59
C CYS A 63 7.32 -29.08 16.22
N GLY A 64 7.98 -28.50 17.22
CA GLY A 64 9.14 -27.62 17.04
C GLY A 64 8.78 -26.15 16.74
N THR A 65 7.53 -25.75 16.95
CA THR A 65 7.01 -24.42 16.60
C THR A 65 7.19 -23.36 17.68
N ARG A 66 7.71 -23.70 18.87
CA ARG A 66 7.80 -22.80 20.04
C ARG A 66 8.12 -21.35 19.67
N TYR A 67 9.23 -21.11 18.98
CA TYR A 67 9.63 -19.75 18.62
C TYR A 67 8.81 -19.13 17.49
N ALA A 68 8.31 -19.95 16.56
CA ALA A 68 7.40 -19.47 15.50
C ALA A 68 6.08 -18.98 16.10
N ASP A 69 5.53 -19.72 17.07
CA ASP A 69 4.32 -19.37 17.80
C ASP A 69 4.54 -18.06 18.60
N GLU A 70 5.64 -17.97 19.36
CA GLU A 70 6.03 -16.75 20.10
C GLU A 70 6.17 -15.53 19.17
N ILE A 71 6.80 -15.70 17.99
CA ILE A 71 6.96 -14.63 17.00
C ILE A 71 5.62 -14.16 16.45
N GLU A 72 4.71 -15.08 16.12
CA GLU A 72 3.42 -14.73 15.56
C GLU A 72 2.53 -14.02 16.58
N GLU A 73 2.50 -14.50 17.82
CA GLU A 73 1.80 -13.82 18.92
C GLU A 73 2.33 -12.40 19.15
N GLU A 74 3.66 -12.22 19.15
CA GLU A 74 4.25 -10.90 19.31
C GLU A 74 3.94 -9.99 18.12
N GLY A 75 4.01 -10.50 16.89
CA GLY A 75 3.61 -9.78 15.69
C GLY A 75 2.17 -9.26 15.78
N VAL A 76 1.21 -10.11 16.20
CA VAL A 76 -0.19 -9.73 16.40
C VAL A 76 -0.32 -8.65 17.48
N LYS A 77 0.38 -8.77 18.61
CA LYS A 77 0.38 -7.75 19.66
C LYS A 77 0.92 -6.40 19.16
N LEU A 78 2.02 -6.42 18.41
CA LEU A 78 2.61 -5.20 17.82
C LEU A 78 1.66 -4.55 16.82
N ALA A 79 1.00 -5.33 15.96
CA ALA A 79 0.02 -4.82 15.01
C ALA A 79 -1.19 -4.18 15.71
N ARG A 80 -1.78 -4.88 16.68
CA ARG A 80 -2.88 -4.36 17.49
C ARG A 80 -2.52 -3.04 18.17
N LYS A 81 -1.33 -2.99 18.78
CA LYS A 81 -0.81 -1.77 19.43
C LYS A 81 -0.59 -0.62 18.44
N LEU A 82 -0.01 -0.91 17.27
CA LEU A 82 0.33 0.10 16.28
C LEU A 82 -0.90 0.73 15.64
N PHE A 83 -1.89 -0.09 15.29
CA PHE A 83 -3.11 0.35 14.62
C PHE A 83 -4.27 0.65 15.56
N GLY A 84 -4.11 0.38 16.85
CA GLY A 84 -5.14 0.58 17.86
C GLY A 84 -6.38 -0.29 17.59
N CYS A 85 -6.15 -1.58 17.31
CA CYS A 85 -7.22 -2.51 17.00
C CYS A 85 -7.26 -3.77 17.89
N GLU A 86 -8.39 -4.46 17.92
CA GLU A 86 -8.60 -5.67 18.72
C GLU A 86 -8.12 -6.95 18.03
N HIS A 87 -8.25 -7.05 16.71
CA HIS A 87 -7.85 -8.24 15.94
C HIS A 87 -6.94 -7.89 14.78
N ALA A 88 -5.88 -8.69 14.60
CA ALA A 88 -4.96 -8.56 13.48
C ALA A 88 -4.61 -9.94 12.91
N PHE A 89 -4.77 -10.08 11.60
CA PHE A 89 -4.40 -11.27 10.83
C PHE A 89 -3.24 -10.90 9.91
N LEU A 90 -2.06 -11.43 10.22
CA LEU A 90 -0.82 -11.10 9.55
C LEU A 90 -0.46 -12.08 8.44
N GLN A 91 -1.16 -13.21 8.35
CA GLN A 91 -0.92 -14.35 7.45
C GLN A 91 -1.11 -14.08 5.93
N PRO A 92 -1.97 -13.16 5.46
CA PRO A 92 -2.18 -12.97 4.02
C PRO A 92 -0.88 -12.75 3.22
N LEU A 93 -0.71 -13.50 2.14
CA LEU A 93 0.53 -13.51 1.34
C LEU A 93 0.70 -12.27 0.46
N SER A 94 -0.35 -11.50 0.25
CA SER A 94 -0.30 -10.20 -0.43
C SER A 94 -1.50 -9.35 -0.03
N GLY A 95 -1.47 -8.05 -0.34
CA GLY A 95 -2.65 -7.20 -0.18
C GLY A 95 -3.85 -7.65 -1.02
N HIS A 96 -3.61 -8.23 -2.21
CA HIS A 96 -4.67 -8.82 -3.05
C HIS A 96 -5.31 -10.03 -2.37
N VAL A 97 -4.50 -10.91 -1.78
CA VAL A 97 -4.99 -12.08 -1.04
C VAL A 97 -5.74 -11.64 0.22
N ALA A 98 -5.27 -10.60 0.93
CA ALA A 98 -6.01 -10.03 2.06
C ALA A 98 -7.40 -9.50 1.65
N ALA A 99 -7.48 -8.79 0.53
CA ALA A 99 -8.73 -8.32 -0.04
C ALA A 99 -9.67 -9.48 -0.44
N MET A 100 -9.11 -10.54 -1.03
CA MET A 100 -9.88 -11.74 -1.40
C MET A 100 -10.43 -12.47 -0.17
N ILE A 101 -9.62 -12.65 0.89
CA ILE A 101 -10.06 -13.25 2.15
C ILE A 101 -11.16 -12.40 2.80
N MET A 102 -11.01 -11.08 2.84
CA MET A 102 -12.04 -10.17 3.36
C MET A 102 -13.35 -10.34 2.60
N LEU A 103 -13.32 -10.27 1.26
CA LEU A 103 -14.52 -10.45 0.43
C LEU A 103 -15.18 -11.81 0.64
N ALA A 104 -14.40 -12.90 0.59
CA ALA A 104 -14.90 -14.25 0.80
C ALA A 104 -15.46 -14.49 2.23
N SER A 105 -14.99 -13.72 3.21
CA SER A 105 -15.47 -13.81 4.59
C SER A 105 -16.72 -12.97 4.82
N LEU A 106 -16.83 -11.83 4.14
CA LEU A 106 -17.82 -10.78 4.43
C LEU A 106 -19.02 -10.74 3.47
N ALA A 107 -18.88 -11.31 2.28
CA ALA A 107 -19.92 -11.39 1.26
C ALA A 107 -20.09 -12.83 0.73
N GLY A 108 -21.30 -13.16 0.31
CA GLY A 108 -21.66 -14.42 -0.35
C GLY A 108 -21.96 -14.24 -1.84
N ARG A 109 -22.06 -15.36 -2.57
CA ARG A 109 -22.44 -15.34 -4.00
C ARG A 109 -23.75 -14.59 -4.23
N GLY A 110 -23.76 -13.69 -5.20
CA GLY A 110 -24.89 -12.83 -5.51
C GLY A 110 -24.99 -11.57 -4.65
N ASP A 111 -24.20 -11.44 -3.58
CA ASP A 111 -24.10 -10.18 -2.86
C ASP A 111 -23.41 -9.13 -3.73
N LYS A 112 -23.82 -7.87 -3.53
CA LYS A 112 -23.24 -6.72 -4.20
C LYS A 112 -22.21 -6.02 -3.32
N ILE A 113 -21.10 -5.60 -3.92
CA ILE A 113 -20.14 -4.70 -3.30
C ILE A 113 -20.14 -3.34 -4.01
N MET A 114 -19.74 -2.29 -3.30
CA MET A 114 -19.46 -0.98 -3.89
C MET A 114 -18.02 -0.57 -3.66
N CYS A 115 -17.33 -0.09 -4.69
CA CYS A 115 -15.94 0.39 -4.61
C CYS A 115 -15.67 1.58 -5.53
N ILE A 116 -14.48 2.17 -5.41
CA ILE A 116 -14.01 3.21 -6.34
C ILE A 116 -13.63 2.54 -7.67
N ARG A 117 -14.05 3.15 -8.79
CA ARG A 117 -13.72 2.68 -10.13
C ARG A 117 -12.25 2.92 -10.47
N GLU A 118 -11.67 2.09 -11.32
CA GLU A 118 -10.25 2.12 -11.68
C GLU A 118 -9.82 3.42 -12.35
N GLU A 119 -10.66 3.97 -13.23
CA GLU A 119 -10.42 5.28 -13.87
C GLU A 119 -10.49 6.46 -12.88
N ASP A 120 -11.10 6.24 -11.73
CA ASP A 120 -11.18 7.17 -10.60
C ASP A 120 -10.08 6.87 -9.54
N GLY A 121 -9.09 6.06 -9.92
CA GLY A 121 -7.96 5.67 -9.06
C GLY A 121 -8.19 4.41 -8.24
N GLY A 122 -9.34 3.74 -8.39
CA GLY A 122 -9.72 2.52 -7.71
C GLY A 122 -8.73 1.35 -7.86
N TYR A 123 -8.91 0.32 -7.05
CA TYR A 123 -8.10 -0.90 -7.14
C TYR A 123 -8.69 -1.88 -8.16
N PRO A 124 -7.97 -2.23 -9.25
CA PRO A 124 -8.51 -3.13 -10.29
C PRO A 124 -8.94 -4.50 -9.79
N GLY A 125 -8.42 -4.97 -8.65
CA GLY A 125 -8.85 -6.25 -8.09
C GLY A 125 -10.29 -6.27 -7.59
N TYR A 126 -10.94 -5.11 -7.43
CA TYR A 126 -12.36 -4.99 -7.08
C TYR A 126 -13.28 -4.80 -8.30
N SER A 127 -12.73 -4.76 -9.53
CA SER A 127 -13.55 -4.65 -10.73
C SER A 127 -14.42 -5.90 -10.95
N PRO A 128 -15.47 -5.84 -11.78
CA PRO A 128 -16.26 -7.00 -12.18
C PRO A 128 -15.41 -8.18 -12.67
N GLU A 129 -14.31 -7.92 -13.39
CA GLU A 129 -13.37 -8.92 -13.91
C GLU A 129 -12.35 -9.40 -12.87
N GLY A 130 -12.24 -8.71 -11.74
CA GLY A 130 -11.32 -9.01 -10.66
C GLY A 130 -11.81 -10.13 -9.72
N ILE A 131 -11.50 -9.98 -8.43
CA ILE A 131 -11.91 -10.92 -7.36
C ILE A 131 -13.43 -11.17 -7.36
N PRO A 132 -14.31 -10.15 -7.56
CA PRO A 132 -15.75 -10.34 -7.65
C PRO A 132 -16.19 -11.43 -8.63
N SER A 133 -15.62 -11.50 -9.84
CA SER A 133 -15.97 -12.57 -10.81
C SER A 133 -15.75 -13.97 -10.25
N TYR A 134 -14.63 -14.17 -9.55
CA TYR A 134 -14.24 -15.46 -8.98
C TYR A 134 -15.16 -15.86 -7.81
N LEU A 135 -15.50 -14.88 -6.96
CA LEU A 135 -16.37 -15.09 -5.80
C LEU A 135 -17.86 -15.07 -6.16
N GLY A 136 -18.22 -14.69 -7.39
CA GLY A 136 -19.60 -14.54 -7.85
C GLY A 136 -20.31 -13.36 -7.18
N LEU A 137 -19.61 -12.24 -6.98
CA LEU A 137 -20.15 -11.00 -6.42
C LEU A 137 -20.53 -10.03 -7.54
N GLU A 138 -21.56 -9.20 -7.29
CA GLU A 138 -21.88 -8.07 -8.14
C GLU A 138 -21.10 -6.83 -7.72
N VAL A 139 -20.77 -5.96 -8.68
CA VAL A 139 -20.01 -4.72 -8.42
C VAL A 139 -20.83 -3.52 -8.87
N ALA A 140 -21.02 -2.59 -7.95
CA ALA A 140 -21.41 -1.22 -8.24
C ALA A 140 -20.28 -0.27 -7.85
N TYR A 141 -20.34 0.97 -8.32
CA TYR A 141 -19.26 1.95 -8.10
C TYR A 141 -19.74 3.13 -7.29
N LEU A 142 -18.84 3.64 -6.47
CA LEU A 142 -19.04 4.89 -5.73
C LEU A 142 -18.86 6.07 -6.69
N PRO A 143 -19.83 7.01 -6.74
CA PRO A 143 -19.66 8.28 -7.45
C PRO A 143 -18.41 9.05 -7.01
N PHE A 144 -17.67 9.59 -7.99
CA PHE A 144 -16.38 10.23 -7.78
C PHE A 144 -16.28 11.54 -8.56
N ASP A 145 -15.73 12.56 -7.92
CA ASP A 145 -15.40 13.84 -8.54
C ASP A 145 -13.91 13.85 -8.94
N LYS A 146 -13.64 13.67 -10.24
CA LYS A 146 -12.29 13.71 -10.81
C LYS A 146 -11.63 15.10 -10.70
N GLY A 147 -12.43 16.17 -10.65
CA GLY A 147 -11.94 17.55 -10.50
C GLY A 147 -11.39 17.82 -9.11
N GLU A 148 -12.00 17.20 -8.10
CA GLU A 148 -11.56 17.28 -6.70
C GLU A 148 -10.68 16.11 -6.25
N TRP A 149 -10.61 15.04 -7.04
CA TRP A 149 -9.99 13.75 -6.72
C TRP A 149 -10.50 13.16 -5.41
N ASP A 150 -11.81 13.16 -5.25
CA ASP A 150 -12.50 12.70 -4.05
C ASP A 150 -13.86 12.10 -4.40
N LEU A 151 -14.50 11.44 -3.45
CA LEU A 151 -15.86 10.93 -3.59
C LEU A 151 -16.87 12.08 -3.65
N ASP A 152 -17.91 11.93 -4.46
CA ASP A 152 -19.11 12.76 -4.31
C ASP A 152 -19.97 12.13 -3.21
N TYR A 153 -19.79 12.60 -1.97
CA TYR A 153 -20.41 11.99 -0.79
C TYR A 153 -21.95 12.03 -0.83
N GLY A 154 -22.54 13.08 -1.41
CA GLY A 154 -23.99 13.18 -1.55
C GLY A 154 -24.53 12.15 -2.54
N ALA A 155 -23.90 12.05 -3.71
CA ALA A 155 -24.25 11.04 -4.70
C ALA A 155 -23.94 9.60 -4.20
N CYS A 156 -22.88 9.42 -3.40
CA CYS A 156 -22.56 8.15 -2.77
C CYS A 156 -23.65 7.70 -1.80
N GLU A 157 -24.20 8.58 -0.97
CA GLU A 157 -25.30 8.24 -0.06
C GLU A 157 -26.52 7.71 -0.82
N GLU A 158 -26.91 8.39 -1.90
CA GLU A 158 -28.02 7.99 -2.75
C GLU A 158 -27.74 6.65 -3.45
N ALA A 159 -26.54 6.49 -4.02
CA ALA A 159 -26.13 5.27 -4.70
C ALA A 159 -26.10 4.06 -3.75
N ILE A 160 -25.55 4.22 -2.54
CA ILE A 160 -25.51 3.16 -1.52
C ILE A 160 -26.94 2.72 -1.15
N ARG A 161 -27.86 3.67 -0.95
CA ARG A 161 -29.26 3.36 -0.63
C ARG A 161 -30.00 2.64 -1.77
N LEU A 162 -29.70 3.00 -3.01
CA LEU A 162 -30.29 2.40 -4.20
C LEU A 162 -29.76 0.99 -4.44
N GLU A 163 -28.43 0.84 -4.44
CA GLU A 163 -27.74 -0.39 -4.79
C GLU A 163 -27.81 -1.45 -3.70
N LYS A 164 -27.93 -1.02 -2.43
CA LYS A 164 -27.98 -1.84 -1.21
C LYS A 164 -26.85 -2.87 -1.13
N PRO A 165 -25.58 -2.46 -1.24
CA PRO A 165 -24.46 -3.39 -1.18
C PRO A 165 -24.38 -4.07 0.19
N LYS A 166 -23.81 -5.27 0.21
CA LYS A 166 -23.40 -5.96 1.43
C LYS A 166 -22.17 -5.30 2.06
N LEU A 167 -21.27 -4.79 1.22
CA LEU A 167 -20.00 -4.20 1.61
C LEU A 167 -19.68 -2.98 0.75
N VAL A 168 -19.33 -1.86 1.38
CA VAL A 168 -18.75 -0.68 0.74
C VAL A 168 -17.26 -0.66 1.03
N ILE A 169 -16.43 -0.46 0.01
CA ILE A 169 -14.98 -0.52 0.11
C ILE A 169 -14.40 0.84 -0.28
N ILE A 170 -13.87 1.55 0.71
CA ILE A 170 -13.14 2.80 0.51
C ILE A 170 -11.65 2.48 0.44
N GLY A 171 -11.11 2.47 -0.77
CA GLY A 171 -9.71 2.19 -1.00
C GLY A 171 -9.38 2.22 -2.49
N ALA A 172 -8.21 2.75 -2.80
CA ALA A 172 -7.79 3.03 -4.16
C ALA A 172 -6.29 2.74 -4.35
N SER A 173 -5.91 2.56 -5.61
CA SER A 173 -4.50 2.52 -6.02
C SER A 173 -3.89 3.94 -6.03
N THR A 174 -4.73 4.95 -6.28
CA THR A 174 -4.34 6.36 -6.32
C THR A 174 -5.11 7.12 -5.24
N ILE A 175 -4.45 7.46 -4.14
CA ILE A 175 -5.01 8.15 -2.98
C ILE A 175 -4.15 9.39 -2.73
N LEU A 176 -4.71 10.58 -2.99
CA LEU A 176 -4.03 11.87 -2.72
C LEU A 176 -4.51 12.51 -1.42
N PHE A 177 -5.81 12.40 -1.14
CA PHE A 177 -6.47 13.08 -0.03
C PHE A 177 -7.26 12.08 0.83
N PRO A 178 -7.41 12.34 2.14
CA PRO A 178 -8.21 11.50 3.02
C PRO A 178 -9.69 11.59 2.66
N TYR A 179 -10.41 10.49 2.79
CA TYR A 179 -11.84 10.41 2.51
C TYR A 179 -12.68 10.79 3.75
N ASP A 180 -13.87 11.34 3.57
CA ASP A 180 -14.88 11.47 4.62
C ASP A 180 -15.53 10.11 4.89
N LEU A 181 -14.86 9.32 5.73
CA LEU A 181 -15.33 7.99 6.13
C LEU A 181 -16.63 8.05 6.93
N LYS A 182 -16.89 9.16 7.63
CA LYS A 182 -18.11 9.30 8.42
C LYS A 182 -19.34 9.42 7.52
N ALA A 183 -19.26 10.22 6.46
CA ALA A 183 -20.34 10.34 5.49
C ALA A 183 -20.69 8.97 4.86
N ILE A 184 -19.67 8.17 4.53
CA ILE A 184 -19.88 6.82 3.99
C ILE A 184 -20.44 5.86 5.06
N ARG A 185 -19.95 5.92 6.30
CA ARG A 185 -20.47 5.12 7.43
C ARG A 185 -21.96 5.37 7.66
N ASP A 186 -22.37 6.64 7.72
CA ASP A 186 -23.77 7.03 7.93
C ASP A 186 -24.67 6.45 6.82
N ALA A 187 -24.19 6.42 5.56
CA ALA A 187 -24.89 5.80 4.44
C ALA A 187 -24.95 4.26 4.57
N CYS A 188 -23.88 3.61 5.04
CA CYS A 188 -23.84 2.17 5.27
C CYS A 188 -24.80 1.75 6.39
N ASP A 189 -24.88 2.52 7.49
CA ASP A 189 -25.79 2.26 8.62
C ASP A 189 -27.26 2.26 8.21
N ALA A 190 -27.63 3.16 7.28
CA ALA A 190 -29.00 3.27 6.79
C ALA A 190 -29.51 1.99 6.11
N ILE A 191 -28.61 1.11 5.66
CA ILE A 191 -28.95 -0.14 4.96
C ILE A 191 -28.35 -1.40 5.61
N GLY A 192 -27.57 -1.26 6.69
CA GLY A 192 -26.87 -2.37 7.34
C GLY A 192 -25.70 -2.95 6.52
N ALA A 193 -25.03 -2.12 5.71
CA ALA A 193 -23.82 -2.52 4.99
C ALA A 193 -22.58 -2.43 5.88
N LEU A 194 -21.58 -3.27 5.60
CA LEU A 194 -20.26 -3.15 6.20
C LEU A 194 -19.41 -2.11 5.42
N LEU A 195 -18.50 -1.46 6.12
CA LEU A 195 -17.53 -0.51 5.59
C LEU A 195 -16.11 -1.07 5.71
N ALA A 196 -15.48 -1.34 4.58
CA ALA A 196 -14.08 -1.76 4.50
C ALA A 196 -13.17 -0.59 4.05
N TYR A 197 -11.96 -0.53 4.60
CA TYR A 197 -10.93 0.41 4.19
C TYR A 197 -9.72 -0.29 3.57
N GLY A 198 -9.48 -0.03 2.29
CA GLY A 198 -8.35 -0.53 1.53
C GLY A 198 -7.11 0.33 1.73
N ALA A 199 -6.40 0.15 2.84
CA ALA A 199 -5.30 1.00 3.28
C ALA A 199 -3.96 0.77 2.56
N SER A 200 -3.85 -0.15 1.60
CA SER A 200 -2.55 -0.61 1.06
C SER A 200 -1.54 0.49 0.75
N HIS A 201 -1.97 1.59 0.10
CA HIS A 201 -1.07 2.70 -0.25
C HIS A 201 -0.78 3.62 0.93
N VAL A 202 -1.67 3.74 1.91
CA VAL A 202 -1.56 4.67 3.04
C VAL A 202 -1.30 3.98 4.39
N LEU A 203 -1.14 2.65 4.42
CA LEU A 203 -1.02 1.87 5.66
C LEU A 203 0.13 2.35 6.55
N GLY A 204 1.28 2.70 5.96
CA GLY A 204 2.40 3.25 6.71
C GLY A 204 2.14 4.68 7.19
N LEU A 205 1.39 5.48 6.42
CA LEU A 205 1.01 6.83 6.83
C LEU A 205 -0.03 6.81 7.95
N MET A 206 -0.96 5.85 7.90
CA MET A 206 -1.95 5.57 8.94
C MET A 206 -1.26 5.14 10.23
N ALA A 207 -0.37 4.14 10.17
CA ALA A 207 0.47 3.71 11.30
C ALA A 207 1.32 4.86 11.90
N GLY A 208 1.80 5.77 11.05
CA GLY A 208 2.56 6.96 11.46
C GLY A 208 1.71 8.16 11.89
N GLY A 209 0.38 8.04 11.93
CA GLY A 209 -0.50 9.11 12.41
C GLY A 209 -0.74 10.26 11.42
N GLN A 210 -0.45 10.10 10.13
CA GLN A 210 -0.60 11.16 9.11
C GLN A 210 -1.83 11.02 8.22
N PHE A 211 -2.37 9.81 8.05
CA PHE A 211 -3.46 9.54 7.11
C PHE A 211 -4.55 8.68 7.77
N GLN A 212 -5.58 9.34 8.30
CA GLN A 212 -6.75 8.73 8.94
C GLN A 212 -6.39 7.64 9.98
N PRO A 213 -5.56 7.94 11.00
CA PRO A 213 -5.09 6.92 11.94
C PRO A 213 -6.18 6.32 12.85
N ASP A 214 -7.36 6.93 12.89
CA ASP A 214 -8.50 6.60 13.73
C ASP A 214 -9.65 5.93 12.97
N VAL A 215 -9.36 5.24 11.85
CA VAL A 215 -10.35 4.61 10.98
C VAL A 215 -11.43 3.79 11.70
N PHE A 216 -11.08 3.00 12.73
CA PHE A 216 -12.08 2.21 13.47
C PHE A 216 -13.05 3.09 14.27
N ARG A 217 -12.58 4.22 14.83
CA ARG A 217 -13.45 5.20 15.50
C ARG A 217 -14.36 5.92 14.51
N LEU A 218 -14.00 5.96 13.24
CA LEU A 218 -14.81 6.51 12.15
C LEU A 218 -15.80 5.47 11.59
N GLY A 219 -15.91 4.28 12.20
CA GLY A 219 -16.90 3.27 11.85
C GLY A 219 -16.48 2.34 10.70
N VAL A 220 -15.19 2.25 10.40
CA VAL A 220 -14.67 1.21 9.50
C VAL A 220 -14.71 -0.13 10.21
N ASP A 221 -15.38 -1.12 9.63
CA ASP A 221 -15.53 -2.45 10.21
C ASP A 221 -14.29 -3.32 9.98
N VAL A 222 -13.59 -3.12 8.85
CA VAL A 222 -12.39 -3.90 8.50
C VAL A 222 -11.40 -3.07 7.70
N VAL A 223 -10.12 -3.22 8.00
CA VAL A 223 -9.02 -2.63 7.22
C VAL A 223 -8.22 -3.75 6.55
N VAL A 224 -7.94 -3.61 5.26
CA VAL A 224 -7.04 -4.50 4.52
C VAL A 224 -5.89 -3.74 3.89
N GLY A 225 -4.68 -4.28 3.91
CA GLY A 225 -3.51 -3.55 3.46
C GLY A 225 -2.34 -4.42 3.02
N SER A 226 -1.58 -3.90 2.05
CA SER A 226 -0.27 -4.41 1.67
C SER A 226 0.79 -3.97 2.68
N THR A 227 1.71 -4.86 3.04
CA THR A 227 2.74 -4.59 4.07
C THR A 227 4.07 -4.06 3.52
N HIS A 228 4.12 -3.59 2.27
CA HIS A 228 5.38 -3.27 1.56
C HIS A 228 5.38 -1.96 0.75
N LYS A 229 4.31 -1.17 0.84
CA LYS A 229 4.18 0.14 0.17
C LYS A 229 4.70 1.24 1.10
N THR A 230 3.86 2.19 1.52
CA THR A 230 4.26 3.15 2.57
C THR A 230 4.59 2.45 3.88
N PHE A 231 3.94 1.34 4.20
CA PHE A 231 4.40 0.43 5.25
C PHE A 231 5.63 -0.33 4.75
N PHE A 232 6.81 -0.08 5.32
CA PHE A 232 8.11 -0.58 4.82
C PHE A 232 8.46 -1.99 5.31
N GLY A 233 7.47 -2.88 5.35
CA GLY A 233 7.65 -4.30 5.70
C GLY A 233 7.88 -5.20 4.48
N PRO A 234 7.93 -6.53 4.68
CA PRO A 234 8.07 -7.47 3.58
C PRO A 234 6.82 -7.49 2.69
N GLN A 235 6.97 -7.95 1.44
CA GLN A 235 5.81 -8.21 0.57
C GLN A 235 4.86 -9.19 1.26
N GLY A 236 3.57 -8.87 1.25
CA GLY A 236 2.57 -9.48 2.13
C GLY A 236 1.32 -8.61 2.24
N GLY A 237 0.35 -9.10 3.01
CA GLY A 237 -0.84 -8.35 3.40
C GLY A 237 -1.22 -8.58 4.86
N LEU A 238 -2.17 -7.79 5.33
CA LEU A 238 -2.79 -7.94 6.64
C LEU A 238 -4.27 -7.55 6.60
N ILE A 239 -5.02 -8.03 7.60
CA ILE A 239 -6.42 -7.68 7.87
C ILE A 239 -6.50 -7.25 9.33
N LEU A 240 -7.16 -6.13 9.60
CA LEU A 240 -7.35 -5.57 10.95
C LEU A 240 -8.84 -5.29 11.18
N THR A 241 -9.32 -5.49 12.40
CA THR A 241 -10.71 -5.17 12.78
C THR A 241 -10.86 -4.99 14.28
N ASP A 242 -11.82 -4.17 14.69
CA ASP A 242 -12.28 -4.02 16.08
C ASP A 242 -13.56 -4.82 16.38
N ASP A 243 -14.08 -5.54 15.38
CA ASP A 243 -15.33 -6.28 15.46
C ASP A 243 -15.06 -7.78 15.62
N ASP A 244 -15.57 -8.36 16.71
CA ASP A 244 -15.41 -9.79 17.02
C ASP A 244 -16.10 -10.71 15.99
N GLU A 245 -17.23 -10.30 15.43
CA GLU A 245 -17.96 -11.08 14.42
C GLU A 245 -17.20 -11.08 13.09
N VAL A 246 -16.69 -9.92 12.66
CA VAL A 246 -15.81 -9.81 11.49
C VAL A 246 -14.55 -10.65 11.69
N ALA A 247 -13.91 -10.56 12.85
CA ALA A 247 -12.72 -11.33 13.16
C ALA A 247 -12.99 -12.84 13.10
N GLU A 248 -14.10 -13.30 13.65
CA GLU A 248 -14.47 -14.72 13.63
C GLU A 248 -14.78 -15.22 12.22
N ARG A 249 -15.46 -14.42 11.40
CA ARG A 249 -15.70 -14.75 9.98
C ARG A 249 -14.40 -14.82 9.18
N VAL A 250 -13.45 -13.93 9.43
CA VAL A 250 -12.12 -13.96 8.81
C VAL A 250 -11.35 -15.19 9.27
N ARG A 251 -11.28 -15.46 10.57
CA ARG A 251 -10.60 -16.63 11.15
C ARG A 251 -11.08 -17.94 10.52
N ARG A 252 -12.40 -18.12 10.40
CA ARG A 252 -13.02 -19.31 9.81
C ARG A 252 -12.70 -19.50 8.32
N ASN A 253 -12.37 -18.43 7.59
CA ASN A 253 -12.10 -18.51 6.15
C ASN A 253 -10.63 -18.32 5.79
N LEU A 254 -9.78 -17.93 6.74
CA LEU A 254 -8.36 -17.70 6.49
C LEU A 254 -7.62 -19.01 6.23
N LYS A 255 -7.64 -19.93 7.19
CA LYS A 255 -6.85 -21.17 7.15
C LYS A 255 -7.64 -22.35 6.60
N LEU A 256 -6.92 -23.23 5.90
CA LEU A 256 -7.41 -24.42 5.19
C LEU A 256 -8.46 -24.15 4.09
N LYS A 257 -8.99 -22.92 3.98
CA LYS A 257 -9.80 -22.47 2.84
C LYS A 257 -9.00 -21.59 1.88
N MET A 258 -8.30 -20.58 2.40
CA MET A 258 -7.58 -19.61 1.58
C MET A 258 -6.06 -19.73 1.69
N LEU A 259 -5.57 -20.15 2.85
CA LEU A 259 -4.14 -20.36 3.14
C LEU A 259 -3.96 -21.67 3.90
N ASP A 260 -2.86 -22.38 3.64
CA ASP A 260 -2.44 -23.52 4.45
C ASP A 260 -1.35 -23.07 5.44
N ASN A 261 -0.08 -23.34 5.14
CA ASN A 261 1.04 -22.93 5.97
C ASN A 261 1.27 -21.41 5.94
N PRO A 262 1.45 -20.72 7.07
CA PRO A 262 1.89 -19.33 7.04
C PRO A 262 3.38 -19.26 6.65
N HIS A 263 3.77 -18.21 5.93
CA HIS A 263 5.18 -17.97 5.65
C HIS A 263 5.86 -17.39 6.91
N LEU A 264 6.38 -18.26 7.79
CA LEU A 264 6.88 -17.89 9.11
C LEU A 264 8.04 -16.87 9.08
N ASN A 265 8.96 -17.00 8.12
CA ASN A 265 10.01 -15.98 7.89
C ASN A 265 9.41 -14.61 7.52
N ARG A 266 8.32 -14.58 6.74
CA ARG A 266 7.61 -13.35 6.39
C ARG A 266 6.89 -12.76 7.60
N LEU A 267 6.26 -13.58 8.43
CA LEU A 267 5.62 -13.14 9.67
C LEU A 267 6.65 -12.54 10.64
N ALA A 268 7.80 -13.21 10.82
CA ALA A 268 8.91 -12.69 11.61
C ALA A 268 9.46 -11.36 11.06
N ALA A 269 9.63 -11.27 9.74
CA ALA A 269 10.09 -10.06 9.09
C ALA A 269 9.07 -8.92 9.20
N LEU A 270 7.78 -9.22 9.17
CA LEU A 270 6.70 -8.25 9.38
C LEU A 270 6.62 -7.80 10.84
N ALA A 271 6.77 -8.72 11.81
CA ALA A 271 6.88 -8.40 13.23
C ALA A 271 8.04 -7.41 13.46
N LYS A 272 9.20 -7.66 12.84
CA LYS A 272 10.30 -6.71 12.90
C LYS A 272 9.94 -5.33 12.32
N ALA A 273 9.32 -5.28 11.15
CA ALA A 273 8.87 -4.02 10.57
C ALA A 273 7.82 -3.28 11.43
N LEU A 274 6.98 -4.01 12.16
CA LEU A 274 6.04 -3.43 13.12
C LEU A 274 6.75 -2.77 14.31
N GLU A 275 7.82 -3.38 14.85
CA GLU A 275 8.66 -2.75 15.87
C GLU A 275 9.26 -1.43 15.35
N GLU A 276 9.83 -1.46 14.16
CA GLU A 276 10.44 -0.28 13.51
C GLU A 276 9.40 0.83 13.30
N MET A 277 8.17 0.48 12.88
CA MET A 277 7.07 1.42 12.71
C MET A 277 6.56 1.99 14.03
N LEU A 278 6.51 1.21 15.12
CA LEU A 278 6.16 1.72 16.44
C LEU A 278 7.18 2.75 16.94
N GLN A 279 8.46 2.52 16.67
CA GLN A 279 9.54 3.39 17.12
C GLN A 279 9.69 4.65 16.26
N HIS A 280 9.55 4.51 14.93
CA HIS A 280 9.93 5.54 13.97
C HIS A 280 8.80 6.04 13.07
N GLY A 281 7.64 5.35 13.04
CA GLY A 281 6.57 5.55 12.06
C GLY A 281 6.05 6.98 12.01
N ARG A 282 5.95 7.68 13.15
CA ARG A 282 5.50 9.08 13.19
C ARG A 282 6.44 10.01 12.45
N ALA A 283 7.75 9.91 12.70
CA ALA A 283 8.75 10.75 12.04
C ALA A 283 8.84 10.41 10.54
N TYR A 284 8.84 9.12 10.22
CA TYR A 284 8.85 8.63 8.84
C TYR A 284 7.64 9.13 8.04
N ALA A 285 6.42 8.85 8.50
CA ALA A 285 5.20 9.20 7.76
C ALA A 285 5.09 10.71 7.55
N SER A 286 5.43 11.51 8.56
CA SER A 286 5.44 12.98 8.43
C SER A 286 6.43 13.44 7.37
N GLN A 287 7.64 12.85 7.33
CA GLN A 287 8.64 13.20 6.33
C GLN A 287 8.23 12.77 4.92
N VAL A 288 7.56 11.62 4.77
CA VAL A 288 7.05 11.15 3.46
C VAL A 288 6.06 12.16 2.86
N VAL A 289 5.09 12.63 3.65
CA VAL A 289 4.10 13.62 3.19
C VAL A 289 4.75 14.95 2.85
N LYS A 290 5.67 15.44 3.70
CA LYS A 290 6.43 16.68 3.44
C LYS A 290 7.25 16.58 2.15
N ASN A 291 7.92 15.45 1.94
CA ASN A 291 8.68 15.20 0.72
C ASN A 291 7.76 15.16 -0.51
N ALA A 292 6.58 14.53 -0.41
CA ALA A 292 5.63 14.48 -1.52
C ALA A 292 5.18 15.90 -1.92
N GLN A 293 4.83 16.73 -0.95
CA GLN A 293 4.45 18.12 -1.18
C GLN A 293 5.60 19.00 -1.69
N ALA A 294 6.83 18.77 -1.21
CA ALA A 294 8.02 19.50 -1.67
C ALA A 294 8.39 19.12 -3.10
N LEU A 295 8.34 17.83 -3.44
CA LEU A 295 8.61 17.34 -4.78
C LEU A 295 7.55 17.84 -5.77
N ALA A 296 6.26 17.77 -5.42
CA ALA A 296 5.18 18.29 -6.26
C ALA A 296 5.35 19.78 -6.60
N ARG A 297 5.62 20.62 -5.59
CA ARG A 297 5.91 22.05 -5.77
C ARG A 297 7.11 22.28 -6.68
N ALA A 298 8.22 21.59 -6.41
CA ALA A 298 9.43 21.75 -7.19
C ALA A 298 9.26 21.30 -8.65
N LEU A 299 8.47 20.25 -8.92
CA LEU A 299 8.15 19.82 -10.29
C LEU A 299 7.32 20.89 -11.02
N GLU A 300 6.31 21.46 -10.36
CA GLU A 300 5.48 22.53 -10.92
C GLU A 300 6.29 23.81 -11.19
N GLU A 301 7.14 24.23 -10.25
CA GLU A 301 8.07 25.37 -10.43
C GLU A 301 9.05 25.15 -11.60
N LYS A 302 9.32 23.89 -11.96
CA LYS A 302 10.14 23.50 -13.12
C LYS A 302 9.34 23.35 -14.41
N GLY A 303 8.05 23.67 -14.39
CA GLY A 303 7.19 23.68 -15.58
C GLY A 303 6.54 22.34 -15.93
N LEU A 304 6.58 21.35 -15.04
CA LEU A 304 5.77 20.14 -15.22
C LEU A 304 4.34 20.38 -14.70
N PRO A 305 3.30 19.94 -15.44
CA PRO A 305 1.94 20.07 -14.97
C PRO A 305 1.68 19.02 -13.88
N VAL A 306 1.50 19.47 -12.64
CA VAL A 306 1.19 18.64 -11.47
C VAL A 306 -0.25 18.92 -11.05
N LEU A 307 -1.03 17.86 -10.85
CA LEU A 307 -2.45 18.01 -10.52
C LEU A 307 -2.64 18.45 -9.06
N PHE A 308 -3.79 19.12 -8.83
CA PHE A 308 -4.30 19.52 -7.51
C PHE A 308 -3.40 20.48 -6.71
N GLY A 309 -2.61 21.33 -7.38
CA GLY A 309 -1.83 22.39 -6.71
C GLY A 309 -2.68 23.31 -5.82
N HIS A 310 -3.92 23.60 -6.23
CA HIS A 310 -4.89 24.38 -5.44
C HIS A 310 -5.30 23.72 -4.10
N LYS A 311 -5.12 22.39 -3.95
CA LYS A 311 -5.34 21.63 -2.70
C LYS A 311 -4.03 21.30 -1.97
N GLY A 312 -2.92 21.91 -2.38
CA GLY A 312 -1.59 21.59 -1.85
C GLY A 312 -1.02 20.28 -2.37
N TYR A 313 -1.43 19.86 -3.58
CA TYR A 313 -1.01 18.67 -4.34
C TYR A 313 -1.40 17.32 -3.73
N THR A 314 -1.09 17.09 -2.45
CA THR A 314 -1.32 15.80 -1.80
C THR A 314 -1.25 15.90 -0.27
N ARG A 315 -2.01 15.02 0.39
CA ARG A 315 -1.89 14.72 1.82
C ARG A 315 -1.37 13.29 2.07
N SER A 316 -1.03 12.55 1.01
CA SER A 316 -0.46 11.21 1.07
C SER A 316 1.03 11.23 0.68
N HIS A 317 1.57 10.09 0.24
CA HIS A 317 2.91 9.96 -0.33
C HIS A 317 2.95 10.12 -1.84
N GLN A 318 1.79 10.20 -2.49
CA GLN A 318 1.67 10.16 -3.95
C GLN A 318 1.57 11.56 -4.52
N ILE A 319 2.13 11.73 -5.72
CA ILE A 319 2.02 12.92 -6.57
C ILE A 319 1.46 12.44 -7.90
N LEU A 320 0.51 13.19 -8.46
CA LEU A 320 -0.09 12.87 -9.76
C LEU A 320 0.27 13.96 -10.76
N LEU A 321 0.95 13.55 -11.84
CA LEU A 321 1.23 14.42 -12.98
C LEU A 321 0.03 14.47 -13.92
N ASP A 322 -0.20 15.61 -14.57
CA ASP A 322 -1.13 15.67 -15.71
C ASP A 322 -0.45 15.08 -16.94
N THR A 323 -0.55 13.76 -17.09
CA THR A 323 0.06 13.06 -18.22
C THR A 323 -0.49 13.54 -19.55
N GLY A 324 -1.77 13.91 -19.62
CA GLY A 324 -2.37 14.44 -20.84
C GLY A 324 -1.76 15.77 -21.28
N GLU A 325 -1.50 16.68 -20.34
CA GLU A 325 -0.80 17.94 -20.63
C GLU A 325 0.68 17.72 -20.99
N ILE A 326 1.36 16.79 -20.32
CA ILE A 326 2.73 16.40 -20.69
C ILE A 326 2.77 15.83 -22.11
N GLU A 327 1.85 14.95 -22.47
CA GLU A 327 1.78 14.37 -23.81
C GLU A 327 1.51 15.43 -24.88
N ARG A 328 0.62 16.39 -24.61
CA ARG A 328 0.35 17.53 -25.50
C ARG A 328 1.57 18.43 -25.69
N SER A 329 2.27 18.76 -24.61
CA SER A 329 3.39 19.69 -24.65
C SER A 329 4.66 19.08 -25.25
N THR A 330 4.88 17.78 -25.04
CA THR A 330 6.06 17.06 -25.52
C THR A 330 5.86 16.36 -26.87
N GLY A 331 4.60 16.12 -27.27
CA GLY A 331 4.24 15.34 -28.44
C GLY A 331 4.59 13.86 -28.33
N ARG A 332 4.77 13.33 -27.11
CA ARG A 332 5.16 11.93 -26.85
C ARG A 332 4.24 11.29 -25.82
N PRO A 333 3.82 10.03 -26.00
CA PRO A 333 3.09 9.29 -24.98
C PRO A 333 3.88 9.22 -23.66
N TYR A 334 3.19 9.35 -22.52
CA TYR A 334 3.82 9.38 -21.21
C TYR A 334 4.55 8.06 -20.90
N HIS A 335 4.03 6.92 -21.36
CA HIS A 335 4.68 5.63 -21.16
C HIS A 335 6.06 5.53 -21.82
N GLU A 336 6.31 6.26 -22.92
CA GLU A 336 7.65 6.37 -23.53
C GLU A 336 8.55 7.31 -22.72
N LEU A 337 8.00 8.40 -22.19
CA LEU A 337 8.72 9.31 -21.30
C LEU A 337 9.15 8.62 -20.00
N ALA A 338 8.31 7.74 -19.46
CA ALA A 338 8.64 6.88 -18.32
C ALA A 338 9.82 5.93 -18.63
N LEU A 339 9.89 5.37 -19.85
CA LEU A 339 11.05 4.56 -20.28
C LEU A 339 12.32 5.42 -20.41
N ARG A 340 12.21 6.67 -20.84
CA ARG A 340 13.35 7.60 -20.87
C ARG A 340 13.82 8.00 -19.47
N LEU A 341 12.91 8.09 -18.50
CA LEU A 341 13.27 8.26 -17.09
C LEU A 341 13.99 7.02 -16.56
N GLU A 342 13.53 5.81 -16.93
CA GLU A 342 14.20 4.56 -16.58
C GLU A 342 15.62 4.49 -17.15
N GLU A 343 15.81 4.88 -18.42
CA GLU A 343 17.14 5.07 -19.03
C GLU A 343 17.99 6.09 -18.26
N ALA A 344 17.40 7.02 -17.52
CA ALA A 344 18.12 7.97 -16.67
C ALA A 344 18.31 7.47 -15.22
N ASN A 345 17.99 6.21 -14.93
CA ASN A 345 17.93 5.63 -13.57
C ASN A 345 16.91 6.33 -12.63
N ILE A 346 15.86 6.93 -13.18
CA ILE A 346 14.73 7.46 -12.42
C ILE A 346 13.54 6.54 -12.65
N ILE A 347 13.13 5.80 -11.62
CA ILE A 347 12.18 4.72 -11.80
C ILE A 347 10.79 5.15 -11.35
N VAL A 348 9.88 5.25 -12.30
CA VAL A 348 8.50 5.72 -12.13
C VAL A 348 7.52 4.70 -12.70
N ASP A 349 6.24 4.82 -12.37
CA ASP A 349 5.21 4.07 -13.08
C ASP A 349 4.85 4.74 -14.41
N LYS A 350 4.18 3.98 -15.29
CA LYS A 350 3.72 4.46 -16.59
C LYS A 350 2.39 5.22 -16.51
N ALA A 351 1.85 5.43 -15.31
CA ALA A 351 0.56 6.07 -15.07
C ALA A 351 0.68 7.55 -14.65
N GLY A 352 1.90 8.06 -14.50
CA GLY A 352 2.11 9.46 -14.10
C GLY A 352 2.12 9.68 -12.59
N ARG A 353 2.29 8.60 -11.80
CA ARG A 353 2.33 8.70 -10.35
C ARG A 353 3.75 8.60 -9.84
N LEU A 354 4.09 9.48 -8.91
CA LEU A 354 5.34 9.47 -8.19
C LEU A 354 5.07 9.25 -6.69
N GLY A 355 6.00 8.59 -6.01
CA GLY A 355 5.96 8.36 -4.57
C GLY A 355 7.31 8.66 -3.91
N THR A 356 7.28 9.20 -2.70
CA THR A 356 8.49 9.66 -1.98
C THR A 356 8.95 8.75 -0.84
N GLN A 357 8.19 7.69 -0.55
CA GLN A 357 8.38 6.79 0.57
C GLN A 357 9.76 6.12 0.60
N GLU A 358 10.24 5.62 -0.56
CA GLU A 358 11.54 4.95 -0.61
C GLU A 358 12.70 5.96 -0.51
N LEU A 359 12.61 7.10 -1.21
CA LEU A 359 13.61 8.16 -1.08
C LEU A 359 13.73 8.67 0.36
N THR A 360 12.59 8.75 1.05
CA THR A 360 12.53 9.10 2.48
C THR A 360 13.25 8.06 3.34
N ARG A 361 13.09 6.76 3.05
CA ARG A 361 13.84 5.69 3.73
C ARG A 361 15.34 5.81 3.54
N TRP A 362 15.81 6.35 2.41
CA TRP A 362 17.23 6.64 2.18
C TRP A 362 17.72 7.93 2.84
N GLY A 363 16.84 8.64 3.57
CA GLY A 363 17.18 9.85 4.34
C GLY A 363 17.01 11.16 3.58
N MET A 364 16.48 11.13 2.35
CA MET A 364 16.21 12.35 1.58
C MET A 364 15.09 13.17 2.24
N ARG A 365 15.23 14.50 2.20
CA ARG A 365 14.28 15.46 2.75
C ARG A 365 13.87 16.48 1.68
N GLU A 366 13.15 17.52 2.08
CA GLU A 366 12.61 18.55 1.18
C GLU A 366 13.68 19.19 0.27
N PRO A 367 14.91 19.53 0.73
CA PRO A 367 15.95 20.08 -0.15
C PRO A 367 16.38 19.10 -1.26
N GLU A 368 16.44 17.81 -0.96
CA GLU A 368 16.73 16.77 -1.95
C GLU A 368 15.60 16.64 -2.98
N MET A 369 14.35 16.84 -2.59
CA MET A 369 13.22 16.78 -3.52
C MET A 369 13.33 17.83 -4.64
N GLY A 370 13.93 19.00 -4.37
CA GLY A 370 14.24 19.98 -5.42
C GLY A 370 15.28 19.47 -6.44
N GLN A 371 16.28 18.70 -5.99
CA GLN A 371 17.27 18.07 -6.89
C GLN A 371 16.63 16.93 -7.68
N VAL A 372 15.75 16.14 -7.05
CA VAL A 372 14.96 15.11 -7.74
C VAL A 372 14.08 15.73 -8.82
N ALA A 373 13.39 16.83 -8.51
CA ALA A 373 12.55 17.54 -9.47
C ALA A 373 13.35 18.03 -10.68
N GLU A 374 14.51 18.63 -10.48
CA GLU A 374 15.40 19.07 -11.57
C GLU A 374 15.78 17.91 -12.51
N LEU A 375 16.12 16.75 -11.95
CA LEU A 375 16.51 15.56 -12.73
C LEU A 375 15.31 14.99 -13.51
N VAL A 376 14.15 14.89 -12.88
CA VAL A 376 12.91 14.42 -13.52
C VAL A 376 12.48 15.36 -14.65
N SER A 377 12.38 16.66 -14.37
CA SER A 377 11.98 17.67 -15.36
C SER A 377 12.96 17.76 -16.52
N SER A 378 14.27 17.59 -16.28
CA SER A 378 15.28 17.60 -17.34
C SER A 378 15.03 16.53 -18.41
N VAL A 379 14.51 15.36 -18.01
CA VAL A 379 14.19 14.26 -18.94
C VAL A 379 12.81 14.46 -19.56
N LEU A 380 11.79 14.72 -18.73
CA LEU A 380 10.40 14.81 -19.20
C LEU A 380 10.19 15.98 -20.16
N LEU A 381 10.83 17.13 -19.92
CA LEU A 381 10.76 18.31 -20.80
C LEU A 381 11.77 18.25 -21.95
N GLY A 382 12.53 17.15 -22.09
CA GLY A 382 13.50 16.97 -23.16
C GLY A 382 14.71 17.91 -23.12
N LEU A 383 15.00 18.51 -21.97
CA LEU A 383 16.11 19.46 -21.79
C LEU A 383 17.48 18.78 -21.85
N LYS A 384 17.55 17.50 -21.46
CA LYS A 384 18.78 16.69 -21.48
C LYS A 384 18.52 15.28 -22.01
N LYS A 385 19.58 14.64 -22.47
CA LYS A 385 19.55 13.22 -22.85
C LYS A 385 19.56 12.33 -21.60
N PRO A 386 18.88 11.16 -21.61
CA PRO A 386 18.86 10.25 -20.45
C PRO A 386 20.24 9.86 -19.93
N ASP A 387 21.22 9.60 -20.82
CA ASP A 387 22.58 9.22 -20.40
C ASP A 387 23.29 10.32 -19.59
N GLU A 388 23.10 11.60 -19.96
CA GLU A 388 23.67 12.73 -19.22
C GLU A 388 23.03 12.86 -17.83
N VAL A 389 21.73 12.59 -17.72
CA VAL A 389 21.00 12.61 -16.45
C VAL A 389 21.36 11.40 -15.59
N ARG A 390 21.59 10.23 -16.19
CA ARG A 390 21.98 8.99 -15.50
C ARG A 390 23.22 9.19 -14.64
N GLU A 391 24.27 9.82 -15.18
CA GLU A 391 25.50 10.09 -14.44
C GLU A 391 25.24 10.98 -13.21
N ALA A 392 24.41 12.02 -13.37
CA ALA A 392 24.02 12.91 -12.29
C ALA A 392 23.18 12.18 -11.23
N VAL A 393 22.24 11.34 -11.65
CA VAL A 393 21.41 10.49 -10.78
C VAL A 393 22.28 9.55 -9.95
N VAL A 394 23.22 8.81 -10.57
CA VAL A 394 24.13 7.91 -9.85
C VAL A 394 25.00 8.68 -8.84
N LYS A 395 25.55 9.82 -9.24
CA LYS A 395 26.37 10.66 -8.34
C LYS A 395 25.54 11.19 -7.16
N PHE A 396 24.31 11.62 -7.41
CA PHE A 396 23.40 12.09 -6.38
C PHE A 396 23.00 10.95 -5.43
N ARG A 397 22.59 9.81 -5.98
CA ARG A 397 22.14 8.64 -5.22
C ARG A 397 23.23 8.07 -4.30
N LYS A 398 24.50 8.08 -4.72
CA LYS A 398 25.66 7.64 -3.90
C LYS A 398 25.83 8.39 -2.58
N ARG A 399 25.21 9.57 -2.40
CA ARG A 399 25.23 10.33 -1.14
C ARG A 399 24.37 9.67 -0.04
N PHE A 400 23.51 8.70 -0.39
CA PHE A 400 22.49 8.13 0.51
C PHE A 400 22.68 6.61 0.70
N SER A 401 23.73 6.17 1.38
CA SER A 401 24.05 4.74 1.54
C SER A 401 23.41 4.06 2.76
N THR A 402 22.68 4.81 3.59
CA THR A 402 22.11 4.32 4.84
C THR A 402 20.58 4.32 4.77
N ILE A 403 19.96 3.23 5.22
CA ILE A 403 18.51 3.15 5.40
C ILE A 403 18.17 3.69 6.79
N TYR A 404 17.25 4.65 6.85
CA TYR A 404 16.75 5.32 8.04
C TYR A 404 15.43 4.71 8.50
N TYR A 405 15.04 4.99 9.75
CA TYR A 405 13.80 4.51 10.39
C TYR A 405 13.77 2.98 10.59
N CYS A 406 14.92 2.39 10.97
CA CYS A 406 15.10 0.96 11.23
C CYS A 406 15.47 0.69 12.69
#